data_AF-A0A0Q8Q0A9-F1
#
_entry.id   AF-A0A0Q8Q0A9-F1
#
_cell.length_a   1.000
_cell.length_b   1.000
_cell.length_c   1.000
_cell.angle_alpha   90.00
_cell.angle_beta   90.00
_cell.angle_gamma   90.00
#
_symmetry.space_group_name_H-M   'P 1'
#
loop_
_entity.id
_entity.type
_entity.pdbx_description
1 polymer ?
#
loop_
_entity_poly.entity_id
_entity_poly.type
_entity_poly.pdbx_seq_one_letter_code
_entity_poly.pdbx_strand_id
1 'polypeptide(L)'
;MLQEIQLLEEQYRDAHNAWRDAVQAVDELRSRYEAAKELHNRAHDLHATLKEHGFQVESDALWPMVLQFKTALLEVTTPYVRADDAYRLADKDVEECLTRLEAAKKAAGFGIAEVKSNTFRRPTRSVS
;
A
#
# COMPACT_ATOMS: atom_id res chain seq x y z
N MET A 1 18.10 6.49 -31.20
CA MET A 1 16.93 5.62 -30.95
C MET A 1 17.30 4.31 -30.23
N LEU A 2 18.23 3.47 -30.71
CA LEU A 2 18.55 2.20 -30.04
C LEU A 2 19.17 2.36 -28.63
N GLN A 3 20.11 3.28 -28.44
CA GLN A 3 20.68 3.61 -27.12
C GLN A 3 19.65 4.20 -26.13
N GLU A 4 18.70 4.99 -26.65
CA GLU A 4 17.65 5.61 -25.84
C GLU A 4 16.64 4.56 -25.33
N ILE A 5 16.31 3.57 -26.15
CA ILE A 5 15.48 2.44 -25.76
C ILE A 5 16.19 1.59 -24.70
N GLN A 6 17.49 1.32 -24.86
CA GLN A 6 18.25 0.56 -23.86
C GLN A 6 18.27 1.25 -22.49
N LEU A 7 18.44 2.57 -22.46
CA LEU A 7 18.36 3.37 -21.24
C LEU A 7 16.96 3.29 -20.60
N LEU A 8 15.90 3.38 -21.40
CA LEU A 8 14.52 3.26 -20.91
C LEU A 8 14.20 1.84 -20.39
N GLU A 9 14.78 0.79 -20.99
CA GLU A 9 14.66 -0.59 -20.49
C GLU A 9 15.36 -0.79 -19.15
N GLU A 10 16.50 -0.15 -18.94
CA GLU A 10 17.21 -0.15 -17.66
C GLU A 10 16.41 0.61 -16.59
N GLN A 11 15.92 1.82 -16.91
CA GLN A 11 15.05 2.59 -16.03
C GLN A 11 13.77 1.82 -15.65
N TYR A 12 13.14 1.17 -16.61
CA TYR A 12 11.96 0.33 -16.36
C TYR A 12 12.30 -0.85 -15.43
N ARG A 13 13.45 -1.49 -15.63
CA ARG A 13 13.89 -2.61 -14.79
C ARG A 13 14.12 -2.16 -13.35
N ASP A 14 14.77 -1.03 -13.16
CA ASP A 14 15.04 -0.48 -11.83
C ASP A 14 13.75 -0.07 -11.13
N ALA A 15 12.84 0.62 -11.82
CA ALA A 15 11.51 0.96 -11.31
C ALA A 15 10.71 -0.29 -10.94
N HIS A 16 10.74 -1.33 -11.78
CA HIS A 16 10.04 -2.59 -11.53
C HIS A 16 10.62 -3.35 -10.34
N ASN A 17 11.94 -3.28 -10.13
CA ASN A 17 12.57 -3.85 -8.93
C ASN A 17 12.14 -3.11 -7.67
N ALA A 18 12.17 -1.77 -7.68
CA ALA A 18 11.70 -0.95 -6.57
C ALA A 18 10.21 -1.19 -6.25
N TRP A 19 9.37 -1.34 -7.27
CA TRP A 19 7.96 -1.71 -7.12
C TRP A 19 7.78 -3.06 -6.44
N ARG A 20 8.55 -4.07 -6.87
CA ARG A 20 8.50 -5.42 -6.27
C ARG A 20 8.93 -5.42 -4.81
N ASP A 21 9.97 -4.68 -4.46
CA ASP A 21 10.42 -4.53 -3.08
C ASP A 21 9.35 -3.83 -2.21
N ALA A 22 8.69 -2.81 -2.77
CA ALA A 22 7.59 -2.12 -2.10
C ALA A 22 6.36 -3.04 -1.89
N VAL A 23 6.01 -3.86 -2.89
CA VAL A 23 4.93 -4.87 -2.76
C VAL A 23 5.23 -5.84 -1.64
N GLN A 24 6.46 -6.37 -1.57
CA GLN A 24 6.87 -7.28 -0.52
C GLN A 24 6.73 -6.63 0.87
N ALA A 25 7.21 -5.39 1.02
CA ALA A 25 7.11 -4.66 2.29
C ALA A 25 5.64 -4.45 2.73
N VAL A 26 4.73 -4.12 1.80
CA VAL A 26 3.30 -3.97 2.10
C VAL A 26 2.67 -5.31 2.48
N ASP A 27 2.99 -6.39 1.77
CA ASP A 27 2.46 -7.73 2.05
C ASP A 27 2.88 -8.24 3.44
N GLU A 28 4.14 -8.02 3.83
CA GLU A 28 4.65 -8.38 5.17
C GLU A 28 3.92 -7.64 6.29
N LEU A 29 3.56 -6.38 6.06
CA LEU A 29 2.88 -5.53 7.05
C LEU A 29 1.36 -5.70 7.06
N ARG A 30 0.75 -6.16 5.96
CA ARG A 30 -0.70 -6.24 5.80
C ARG A 30 -1.38 -7.08 6.88
N SER A 31 -0.85 -8.25 7.18
CA SER A 31 -1.46 -9.15 8.18
C SER A 31 -1.51 -8.52 9.58
N ARG A 32 -0.44 -7.81 9.96
CA ARG A 32 -0.35 -7.10 11.24
C ARG A 32 -1.28 -5.89 11.27
N TYR A 33 -1.36 -5.15 10.16
CA TYR A 33 -2.25 -4.02 10.02
C TYR A 33 -3.72 -4.41 10.13
N GLU A 34 -4.16 -5.44 9.40
CA GLU A 34 -5.55 -5.92 9.45
C GLU A 34 -5.93 -6.45 10.84
N ALA A 35 -5.04 -7.18 11.50
CA ALA A 35 -5.26 -7.63 12.88
C ALA A 35 -5.42 -6.44 13.85
N ALA A 36 -4.59 -5.40 13.71
CA ALA A 36 -4.68 -4.20 14.52
C ALA A 36 -5.96 -3.40 14.25
N LYS A 37 -6.38 -3.30 12.97
CA LYS A 37 -7.65 -2.68 12.54
C LYS A 37 -8.86 -3.42 13.10
N GLU A 38 -8.87 -4.75 13.03
CA GLU A 38 -9.95 -5.56 13.59
C GLU A 38 -10.08 -5.37 15.10
N LEU A 39 -8.97 -5.38 15.83
CA LEU A 39 -8.98 -5.18 17.27
C LEU A 39 -9.43 -3.76 17.65
N HIS A 40 -9.06 -2.74 16.86
CA HIS A 40 -9.58 -1.39 17.00
C HIS A 40 -11.10 -1.31 16.83
N ASN A 41 -11.62 -1.92 15.75
CA ASN A 41 -13.06 -1.91 15.47
C ASN A 41 -13.85 -2.61 16.58
N ARG A 42 -13.39 -3.78 17.04
CA ARG A 42 -14.03 -4.49 18.16
C ARG A 42 -14.03 -3.67 19.46
N ALA A 43 -12.94 -2.96 19.76
CA ALA A 43 -12.86 -2.08 20.92
C ALA A 43 -13.83 -0.89 20.79
N HIS A 44 -13.97 -0.34 19.59
CA HIS A 44 -14.92 0.74 19.30
C HIS A 44 -16.38 0.26 19.47
N ASP A 45 -16.72 -0.91 18.93
CA ASP A 45 -18.07 -1.50 19.04
C ASP A 45 -18.44 -1.83 20.49
N LEU A 46 -17.47 -2.35 21.27
CA LEU A 46 -17.66 -2.60 22.69
C LEU A 46 -17.93 -1.31 23.46
N HIS A 47 -17.17 -0.24 23.17
CA HIS A 47 -17.39 1.06 23.80
C HIS A 47 -18.76 1.65 23.46
N ALA A 48 -19.19 1.55 22.19
CA ALA A 48 -20.52 1.97 21.76
C ALA A 48 -21.62 1.19 22.51
N THR A 49 -21.48 -0.14 22.61
CA THR A 49 -22.44 -1.01 23.30
C THR A 49 -22.56 -0.67 24.79
N LEU A 50 -21.43 -0.43 25.48
CA LEU A 50 -21.41 -0.03 26.89
C LEU A 50 -22.15 1.29 27.12
N LYS A 51 -21.97 2.25 26.20
CA LYS A 51 -22.67 3.54 26.25
C LYS A 51 -24.18 3.38 26.06
N GLU A 52 -24.62 2.52 25.14
CA GLU A 52 -26.04 2.23 24.90
C GLU A 52 -26.73 1.61 26.12
N HIS A 53 -26.02 0.81 26.92
CA HIS A 53 -26.56 0.17 28.12
C HIS A 53 -26.51 1.05 29.37
N GLY A 54 -26.20 2.35 29.22
CA GLY A 54 -26.22 3.32 30.31
C GLY A 54 -25.04 3.21 31.28
N PHE A 55 -24.00 2.46 30.93
CA PHE A 55 -22.77 2.47 31.72
C PHE A 55 -22.08 3.82 31.55
N GLN A 56 -22.02 4.60 32.65
CA GLN A 56 -21.09 5.72 32.75
C GLN A 56 -19.69 5.16 32.89
N VAL A 57 -19.02 4.97 31.76
CA VAL A 57 -17.60 4.70 31.79
C VAL A 57 -16.89 6.02 32.05
N GLU A 58 -16.37 6.20 33.26
CA GLU A 58 -15.61 7.41 33.60
C GLU A 58 -14.43 7.53 32.63
N SER A 59 -14.47 8.58 31.80
CA SER A 59 -13.50 8.86 30.75
C SER A 59 -12.05 8.83 31.28
N ASP A 60 -11.86 9.22 32.54
CA ASP A 60 -10.56 9.37 33.18
C ASP A 60 -9.90 8.03 33.54
N ALA A 61 -10.70 7.00 33.86
CA ALA A 61 -10.18 5.66 34.17
C ALA A 61 -9.77 4.88 32.91
N LEU A 62 -10.44 5.13 31.78
CA LEU A 62 -10.10 4.52 30.49
C LEU A 62 -8.97 5.22 29.76
N TRP A 63 -8.70 6.49 30.07
CA TRP A 63 -7.77 7.32 29.31
C TRP A 63 -6.36 6.71 29.15
N PRO A 64 -5.75 6.10 30.18
CA PRO A 64 -4.45 5.43 30.02
C PRO A 64 -4.49 4.23 29.07
N MET A 65 -5.57 3.44 29.10
CA MET A 65 -5.76 2.30 28.20
C MET A 65 -5.97 2.77 26.75
N VAL A 66 -6.74 3.84 26.55
CA VAL A 66 -6.94 4.47 25.23
C VAL A 66 -5.61 4.99 24.68
N LEU A 67 -4.81 5.66 25.50
CA LEU A 67 -3.49 6.16 25.09
C LEU A 67 -2.54 5.03 24.69
N GLN A 68 -2.42 3.99 25.53
CA GLN A 68 -1.57 2.83 25.23
C GLN A 68 -2.02 2.11 23.96
N PHE A 69 -3.33 1.93 23.79
CA PHE A 69 -3.90 1.32 22.59
C PHE A 69 -3.60 2.15 21.33
N LYS A 70 -3.78 3.48 21.39
CA LYS A 70 -3.45 4.38 20.26
C LYS A 70 -1.97 4.35 19.90
N THR A 71 -1.08 4.34 20.90
CA THR A 71 0.36 4.23 20.66
C THR A 71 0.73 2.91 20.00
N ALA A 72 0.23 1.79 20.52
CA ALA A 72 0.46 0.46 19.93
C ALA A 72 -0.11 0.35 18.51
N LEU A 73 -1.28 0.94 18.26
CA LEU A 73 -1.86 1.00 16.92
C LEU A 73 -0.96 1.80 15.97
N LEU A 74 -0.46 2.97 16.39
CA LEU A 74 0.44 3.80 15.58
C LEU A 74 1.74 3.09 15.20
N GLU A 75 2.31 2.27 16.09
CA GLU A 75 3.52 1.48 15.82
C GLU A 75 3.33 0.48 14.68
N VAL A 76 2.11 -0.01 14.47
CA VAL A 76 1.77 -0.96 13.40
C VAL A 76 1.26 -0.26 12.15
N THR A 77 0.42 0.78 12.29
CA THR A 77 -0.19 1.46 11.15
C THR A 77 0.77 2.39 10.42
N THR A 78 1.69 3.05 11.12
CA THR A 78 2.60 4.03 10.50
C THR A 78 3.56 3.39 9.49
N PRO A 79 4.23 2.25 9.78
CA PRO A 79 5.06 1.57 8.79
C PRO A 79 4.26 1.10 7.57
N TYR A 80 3.05 0.57 7.79
CA TYR A 80 2.17 0.11 6.71
C TYR A 80 1.77 1.25 5.77
N VAL A 81 1.31 2.38 6.32
CA VAL A 81 0.92 3.55 5.51
C VAL A 81 2.09 4.09 4.71
N ARG A 82 3.29 4.18 5.31
CA ARG A 82 4.50 4.59 4.58
C ARG A 82 4.88 3.62 3.46
N ALA A 83 4.76 2.31 3.71
CA ALA A 83 5.01 1.29 2.69
C ALA A 83 3.96 1.35 1.56
N ASP A 84 2.69 1.59 1.86
CA ASP A 84 1.61 1.75 0.86
C ASP A 84 1.81 3.01 0.01
N ASP A 85 2.23 4.14 0.61
CA ASP A 85 2.56 5.36 -0.13
C ASP A 85 3.77 5.15 -1.05
N ALA A 86 4.81 4.46 -0.57
CA ALA A 86 5.99 4.11 -1.38
C ALA A 86 5.62 3.16 -2.53
N TYR A 87 4.77 2.16 -2.27
CA TYR A 87 4.21 1.27 -3.28
C TYR A 87 3.46 2.05 -4.36
N ARG A 88 2.56 2.98 -3.99
CA ARG A 88 1.81 3.79 -4.95
C ARG A 88 2.71 4.68 -5.81
N LEU A 89 3.76 5.23 -5.22
CA LEU A 89 4.75 6.02 -5.97
C LEU A 89 5.48 5.14 -6.98
N ALA A 90 5.98 3.97 -6.56
CA ALA A 90 6.66 3.03 -7.43
C ALA A 90 5.75 2.47 -8.54
N ASP A 91 4.46 2.22 -8.25
CA ASP A 91 3.46 1.77 -9.22
C ASP A 91 3.31 2.80 -10.35
N LYS A 92 3.20 4.08 -9.97
CA LYS A 92 3.14 5.19 -10.92
C LYS A 92 4.43 5.33 -11.73
N ASP A 93 5.59 5.24 -11.10
CA ASP A 93 6.89 5.35 -11.79
C ASP A 93 7.09 4.23 -12.82
N VAL A 94 6.64 3.01 -12.50
CA VAL A 94 6.66 1.86 -13.42
C VAL A 94 5.72 2.09 -14.61
N GLU A 95 4.48 2.55 -14.36
CA GLU A 95 3.51 2.87 -15.43
C GLU A 95 4.05 3.97 -16.37
N GLU A 96 4.66 5.02 -15.81
CA GLU A 96 5.26 6.10 -16.59
C GLU A 96 6.47 5.61 -17.41
N CYS A 97 7.36 4.80 -16.83
CA CYS A 97 8.50 4.22 -17.54
C CYS A 97 8.05 3.30 -18.67
N LEU A 98 7.06 2.44 -18.44
CA LEU A 98 6.51 1.54 -19.45
C LEU A 98 5.92 2.33 -20.62
N THR A 99 5.12 3.36 -20.33
CA THR A 99 4.51 4.22 -21.35
C THR A 99 5.56 4.90 -22.22
N ARG A 100 6.64 5.42 -21.61
CA ARG A 100 7.76 6.03 -22.34
C ARG A 100 8.51 5.02 -23.18
N LEU A 101 8.74 3.81 -22.66
CA LEU A 101 9.41 2.73 -23.37
C LEU A 101 8.61 2.27 -24.59
N GLU A 102 7.29 2.11 -24.46
CA GLU A 102 6.39 1.75 -25.56
C GLU A 102 6.38 2.82 -26.64
N ALA A 103 6.31 4.10 -26.26
CA ALA A 103 6.38 5.22 -27.19
C ALA A 103 7.71 5.24 -27.97
N ALA A 104 8.84 5.05 -27.28
CA ALA A 104 10.17 5.01 -27.90
C ALA A 104 10.33 3.80 -28.85
N LYS A 105 9.83 2.62 -28.45
CA LYS A 105 9.85 1.41 -29.30
C LYS A 105 9.01 1.60 -30.56
N LYS A 106 7.82 2.19 -30.43
CA LYS A 106 6.93 2.52 -31.56
C LYS A 106 7.58 3.53 -32.51
N ALA A 107 8.20 4.60 -31.98
CA ALA A 107 8.88 5.61 -32.78
C ALA A 107 10.10 5.05 -33.55
N ALA A 108 10.77 4.05 -32.99
CA ALA A 108 11.90 3.37 -33.63
C ALA A 108 11.49 2.23 -34.59
N GLY A 109 10.19 1.99 -34.78
CA GLY A 109 9.69 0.97 -35.70
C GLY A 109 9.80 -0.46 -35.16
N PHE A 110 10.03 -0.66 -33.87
CA PHE A 110 9.91 -1.97 -33.24
C PHE A 110 8.42 -2.31 -33.14
N GLY A 111 8.00 -3.46 -33.70
CA GLY A 111 6.62 -3.93 -33.59
C GLY A 111 6.19 -4.02 -32.13
N ILE A 112 5.04 -3.42 -31.81
CA ILE A 112 4.46 -3.45 -30.46
C ILE A 112 3.96 -4.88 -30.25
N ALA A 113 4.78 -5.75 -29.67
CA ALA A 113 4.23 -6.95 -29.04
C ALA A 113 3.31 -6.42 -27.93
N GLU A 114 2.01 -6.71 -28.01
CA GLU A 114 1.06 -6.42 -26.94
C GLU A 114 1.63 -6.97 -25.63
N VAL A 115 2.28 -6.10 -24.85
CA VAL A 115 2.50 -6.36 -23.44
C VAL A 115 1.09 -6.27 -22.88
N LYS A 116 0.42 -7.42 -22.79
CA LYS A 116 -0.87 -7.49 -22.11
C LYS A 116 -0.64 -6.83 -20.78
N SER A 117 -1.25 -5.66 -20.61
CA SER A 117 -1.43 -4.98 -19.34
C SER A 117 -2.31 -5.91 -18.50
N ASN A 118 -1.72 -6.98 -18.01
CA ASN A 118 -2.14 -7.57 -16.76
C ASN A 118 -1.87 -6.46 -15.77
N THR A 119 -2.87 -5.60 -15.65
CA THR A 119 -3.03 -4.57 -14.63
C THR A 119 -2.41 -5.16 -13.39
N PHE A 120 -1.22 -4.65 -13.04
CA PHE A 120 -0.39 -5.19 -11.96
C PHE A 120 -1.35 -5.46 -10.82
N ARG A 121 -1.52 -6.74 -10.44
CA ARG A 121 -2.57 -7.15 -9.51
C ARG A 121 -2.37 -6.32 -8.26
N ARG A 122 -3.18 -5.28 -8.11
CA ARG A 122 -3.23 -4.51 -6.87
C ARG A 122 -3.39 -5.55 -5.79
N PRO A 123 -2.59 -5.49 -4.71
CA PRO A 123 -2.86 -6.33 -3.58
C PRO A 123 -4.34 -6.20 -3.27
N THR A 124 -5.05 -7.34 -3.28
CA THR A 124 -6.50 -7.37 -3.19
C THR A 124 -6.91 -6.50 -2.02
N ARG A 125 -7.60 -5.38 -2.31
CA ARG A 125 -8.33 -4.64 -1.30
C ARG A 125 -9.33 -5.63 -0.73
N SER A 126 -9.01 -6.25 0.40
CA SER A 126 -10.01 -6.93 1.21
C SER A 126 -10.98 -5.83 1.61
N VAL A 127 -12.15 -5.86 0.97
CA VAL A 127 -13.29 -5.06 1.35
C VAL A 127 -13.77 -5.66 2.66
N SER A 128 -13.48 -4.96 3.75
CA SER A 128 -14.01 -5.19 5.09
C SER A 128 -14.55 -3.87 5.60
#